data_AF-A0AAV5UQZ6-F1
#
_entry.id   AF-A0AAV5UQZ6-F1
#
_cell.length_a   1.000
_cell.length_b   1.000
_cell.length_c   1.000
_cell.angle_alpha   90.00
_cell.angle_beta   90.00
_cell.angle_gamma   90.00
#
_symmetry.space_group_name_H-M   'P 1'
#
loop_
_entity.id
_entity.type
_entity.pdbx_description
1 polymer ?
#
loop_
_entity_poly.entity_id
_entity_poly.type
_entity_poly.pdbx_seq_one_letter_code
_entity_poly.pdbx_strand_id
1 'polypeptide(L)'
;SQVFVAFAVLSVIASAITALLFVFTSKRIIMTLSDSRSRLSKTSKRMHTRAIAALRAQSVVPLLIVTLPLNLLMLTNSALPSLPWFFYVIITGMPALQSIFSSLITIYFQTSYRSFFLSLLSPCLRALPIQYVMSS
;
A
#
# COMPACT_ATOMS: atom_id res chain seq x y z
N SER A 1 28.24 2.27 20.08
CA SER A 1 27.13 3.19 19.74
C SER A 1 27.28 3.78 18.32
N GLN A 2 28.46 4.27 17.91
CA GLN A 2 28.63 4.93 16.60
C GLN A 2 28.41 4.04 15.37
N VAL A 3 28.81 2.76 15.42
CA VAL A 3 28.60 1.81 14.32
C VAL A 3 27.10 1.60 14.03
N PHE A 4 26.27 1.47 15.07
CA PHE A 4 24.83 1.29 14.93
C PHE A 4 24.13 2.53 14.34
N VAL A 5 24.60 3.73 14.73
CA VAL A 5 24.16 5.00 14.14
C VAL A 5 24.50 5.07 12.66
N ALA A 6 25.73 4.69 12.27
CA ALA A 6 26.14 4.67 10.86
C ALA A 6 25.27 3.71 10.03
N PHE A 7 24.95 2.52 10.55
CA PHE A 7 24.04 1.58 9.89
C PHE A 7 22.62 2.13 9.74
N ALA A 8 22.07 2.78 10.76
CA ALA A 8 20.74 3.38 10.69
C ALA A 8 20.68 4.51 9.64
N VAL A 9 21.70 5.38 9.60
CA VAL A 9 21.78 6.45 8.60
C VAL A 9 21.91 5.88 7.18
N LEU A 10 22.77 4.86 6.97
CA LEU A 10 22.91 4.19 5.68
C LEU A 10 21.61 3.51 5.23
N SER A 11 20.87 2.88 6.15
CA SER A 11 19.57 2.28 5.85
C SER A 11 18.55 3.31 5.37
N VAL A 12 18.49 4.48 6.03
CA VAL A 12 17.60 5.57 5.63
C VAL A 12 17.97 6.11 4.25
N ILE A 13 19.27 6.30 3.98
CA ILE A 13 19.76 6.74 2.66
C ILE A 13 19.40 5.71 1.59
N ALA A 14 19.69 4.43 1.83
CA ALA A 14 19.35 3.34 0.89
C ALA A 14 17.85 3.31 0.60
N SER A 15 17.03 3.43 1.64
CA SER A 15 15.58 3.48 1.52
C SER A 15 15.08 4.70 0.73
N ALA A 16 15.69 5.87 0.91
CA ALA A 16 15.34 7.07 0.16
C ALA A 16 15.69 6.92 -1.33
N ILE A 17 16.85 6.33 -1.64
CA ILE A 17 17.27 6.00 -3.01
C ILE A 17 16.29 5.02 -3.64
N THR A 18 15.91 3.95 -2.93
CA THR A 18 14.92 2.98 -3.43
C THR A 18 13.57 3.66 -3.70
N ALA A 19 13.09 4.52 -2.81
CA ALA A 19 11.85 5.26 -3.01
C ALA A 19 11.91 6.17 -4.25
N LEU A 20 13.03 6.88 -4.45
CA LEU A 20 13.24 7.72 -5.64
C LEU A 20 13.24 6.90 -6.93
N LEU A 21 14.05 5.84 -6.99
CA LEU A 21 14.10 4.94 -8.15
C LEU A 21 12.72 4.40 -8.48
N PHE A 22 11.97 4.03 -7.46
CA PHE A 22 10.64 3.50 -7.60
C PHE A 22 9.62 4.52 -8.12
N VAL A 23 9.67 5.77 -7.66
CA VAL A 23 8.87 6.88 -8.20
C VAL A 23 9.23 7.14 -9.67
N PHE A 24 10.52 7.16 -10.02
CA PHE A 24 10.96 7.34 -11.41
C PHE A 24 10.47 6.21 -12.32
N THR A 25 10.62 4.96 -11.89
CA THR A 25 10.13 3.78 -12.63
C THR A 25 8.61 3.83 -12.78
N SER A 26 7.88 4.14 -11.70
CA SER A 26 6.43 4.31 -11.75
C SER A 26 6.03 5.39 -12.76
N LYS A 27 6.70 6.54 -12.75
CA LYS A 27 6.46 7.65 -13.69
C LYS A 27 6.72 7.23 -15.13
N ARG A 28 7.83 6.52 -15.41
CA ARG A 28 8.16 5.97 -16.73
C ARG A 28 7.07 5.02 -17.22
N ILE A 29 6.67 4.05 -16.38
CA ILE A 29 5.59 3.11 -16.68
C ILE A 29 4.30 3.88 -17.03
N ILE A 30 3.91 4.86 -16.21
CA ILE A 30 2.73 5.69 -16.47
C ILE A 30 2.82 6.42 -17.81
N MET A 31 3.98 6.99 -18.14
CA MET A 31 4.19 7.71 -19.41
C MET A 31 4.07 6.76 -20.61
N THR A 32 4.76 5.61 -20.58
CA THR A 32 4.68 4.58 -21.63
C THR A 32 3.24 4.07 -21.81
N LEU A 33 2.53 3.90 -20.69
CA LEU A 33 1.13 3.51 -20.69
C LEU A 33 0.21 4.63 -21.24
N SER A 34 0.53 5.89 -20.97
CA SER A 34 -0.20 7.04 -21.51
C SER A 34 -0.03 7.19 -23.03
N ASP A 35 1.18 7.01 -23.55
CA ASP A 35 1.44 7.09 -24.99
C ASP A 35 0.69 6.00 -25.76
N SER A 36 0.66 4.79 -25.20
CA SER A 36 -0.07 3.64 -25.74
C SER A 36 -1.59 3.85 -25.73
N ARG A 37 -2.10 4.72 -24.84
CA ARG A 37 -3.54 4.96 -24.64
C ARG A 37 -4.22 5.54 -25.87
N SER A 38 -3.53 6.36 -26.66
CA SER A 38 -4.09 7.01 -27.86
C SER A 38 -4.67 6.00 -28.86
N ARG A 39 -4.05 4.81 -28.95
CA ARG A 39 -4.39 3.73 -29.90
C ARG A 39 -5.41 2.71 -29.38
N LEU A 40 -5.87 2.85 -28.13
CA LEU A 40 -6.75 1.87 -27.48
C LEU A 40 -8.24 2.22 -27.61
N SER A 41 -9.08 1.18 -27.63
CA SER A 41 -10.55 1.29 -27.55
C SER A 41 -11.01 1.92 -26.23
N LYS A 42 -12.22 2.52 -26.18
CA LYS A 42 -12.75 3.20 -24.98
C LYS A 42 -12.77 2.27 -23.73
N THR A 43 -13.13 1.01 -23.91
CA THR A 43 -13.15 0.00 -22.83
C THR A 43 -11.73 -0.32 -22.34
N SER A 44 -10.78 -0.53 -23.27
CA SER A 44 -9.39 -0.80 -22.93
C SER A 44 -8.74 0.39 -22.21
N LYS A 45 -9.03 1.64 -22.64
CA LYS A 45 -8.61 2.87 -21.94
C LYS A 45 -9.04 2.88 -20.47
N ARG A 46 -10.26 2.44 -20.16
CA ARG A 46 -10.78 2.41 -18.77
C ARG A 46 -10.07 1.36 -17.93
N MET A 47 -9.81 0.17 -18.48
CA MET A 47 -9.03 -0.87 -17.79
C MET A 47 -7.59 -0.41 -17.54
N HIS A 48 -7.01 0.28 -18.52
CA HIS A 48 -5.67 0.84 -18.43
C HIS A 48 -5.53 1.88 -17.32
N THR A 49 -6.48 2.83 -17.22
CA THR A 49 -6.49 3.83 -16.15
C THR A 49 -6.61 3.17 -14.77
N ARG A 50 -7.42 2.10 -14.65
CA ARG A 50 -7.53 1.33 -13.39
C ARG A 50 -6.24 0.60 -13.04
N ALA A 51 -5.58 -0.02 -14.02
CA ALA A 51 -4.29 -0.69 -13.82
C ALA A 51 -3.20 0.30 -13.38
N ILE A 52 -3.15 1.49 -13.99
CA ILE A 52 -2.24 2.57 -13.57
C ILE A 52 -2.53 3.01 -12.13
N ALA A 53 -3.81 3.21 -11.79
CA ALA A 53 -4.18 3.62 -10.44
C ALA A 53 -3.87 2.53 -9.40
N ALA A 54 -4.08 1.25 -9.74
CA ALA A 54 -3.72 0.11 -8.91
C ALA A 54 -2.21 0.04 -8.69
N LEU A 55 -1.42 0.16 -9.76
CA LEU A 55 0.04 0.19 -9.67
C LEU A 55 0.49 1.33 -8.77
N ARG A 56 -0.04 2.55 -8.92
CA ARG A 56 0.28 3.68 -8.03
C ARG A 56 -0.08 3.41 -6.56
N ALA A 57 -1.21 2.77 -6.30
CA ALA A 57 -1.60 2.44 -4.93
C ALA A 57 -0.71 1.35 -4.32
N GLN A 58 -0.45 0.27 -5.07
CA GLN A 58 0.46 -0.81 -4.67
C GLN A 58 1.90 -0.31 -4.50
N SER A 59 2.23 0.81 -5.14
CA SER A 59 3.54 1.41 -5.08
C SER A 59 3.71 2.32 -3.86
N VAL A 60 2.75 3.19 -3.59
CA VAL A 60 2.82 4.16 -2.49
C VAL A 60 2.57 3.52 -1.12
N VAL A 61 1.68 2.53 -1.04
CA VAL A 61 1.28 1.95 0.25
C VAL A 61 2.41 1.25 1.00
N PRO A 62 3.24 0.36 0.40
CA PRO A 62 4.41 -0.20 1.08
C PRO A 62 5.39 0.87 1.57
N LEU A 63 5.56 1.96 0.83
CA LEU A 63 6.45 3.05 1.24
C LEU A 63 5.97 3.73 2.52
N LEU A 64 4.67 3.99 2.62
CA LEU A 64 4.07 4.68 3.78
C LEU A 64 3.88 3.75 4.99
N ILE A 65 3.55 2.49 4.76
CA ILE A 65 3.11 1.57 5.83
C ILE A 65 4.22 0.64 6.31
N VAL A 66 5.24 0.40 5.48
CA VAL A 66 6.37 -0.48 5.83
C VAL A 66 7.65 0.31 5.92
N THR A 67 8.05 0.96 4.83
CA THR A 67 9.37 1.56 4.70
C THR A 67 9.58 2.75 5.66
N LEU A 68 8.63 3.68 5.72
CA LEU A 68 8.71 4.85 6.59
C LEU A 68 8.69 4.48 8.08
N PRO A 69 7.77 3.63 8.57
CA PRO A 69 7.76 3.18 9.97
C PRO A 69 9.05 2.46 10.38
N LEU A 70 9.56 1.55 9.54
CA LEU A 70 10.81 0.83 9.86
C LEU A 70 12.03 1.75 9.94
N ASN A 71 12.15 2.72 9.02
CA ASN A 71 13.22 3.72 9.09
C ASN A 71 13.10 4.59 10.35
N LEU A 72 11.89 5.00 10.72
CA LEU A 72 11.66 5.77 11.94
C LEU A 72 12.01 4.96 13.19
N LEU A 73 11.68 3.67 13.20
CA LEU A 73 12.07 2.75 14.27
C LEU A 73 13.60 2.62 14.37
N MET A 74 14.31 2.44 13.26
CA MET A 74 15.77 2.37 13.27
C MET A 74 16.40 3.66 13.78
N LEU A 75 15.93 4.82 13.30
CA LEU A 75 16.44 6.13 13.70
C LEU A 75 16.20 6.43 15.19
N THR A 76 15.05 6.05 15.74
CA THR A 76 14.70 6.27 17.16
C THR A 76 15.43 5.33 18.11
N ASN A 77 15.83 4.15 17.66
CA ASN A 77 16.70 3.28 18.45
C ASN A 77 18.19 3.68 18.35
N SER A 78 18.60 4.44 17.33
CA SER A 78 20.01 4.75 17.09
C SER A 78 20.42 6.17 17.44
N ALA A 79 19.65 7.18 17.02
CA ALA A 79 20.11 8.56 16.91
C ALA A 79 19.10 9.60 17.41
N LEU A 80 17.80 9.30 17.35
CA LEU A 80 16.74 10.17 17.86
C LEU A 80 16.39 9.81 19.31
N PRO A 81 15.84 10.74 20.10
CA PRO A 81 15.34 10.45 21.44
C PRO A 81 14.22 9.39 21.39
N SER A 82 14.11 8.63 22.48
CA SER A 82 13.13 7.55 22.62
C SER A 82 11.71 8.07 22.44
N LEU A 83 10.96 7.45 21.53
CA LEU A 83 9.54 7.72 21.36
C LEU A 83 8.73 7.19 22.56
N PRO A 84 7.58 7.82 22.88
CA PRO A 84 6.63 7.23 23.82
C PRO A 84 6.19 5.84 23.35
N TRP A 85 5.97 4.92 24.29
CA TRP A 85 5.67 3.51 24.03
C TRP A 85 4.49 3.31 23.06
N PHE A 86 3.47 4.18 23.12
CA PHE A 86 2.31 4.12 22.23
C PHE A 86 2.69 4.30 20.75
N PHE A 87 3.60 5.23 20.44
CA PHE A 87 4.09 5.41 19.08
C PHE A 87 4.91 4.21 18.62
N TYR A 88 5.67 3.58 19.51
CA TYR A 88 6.40 2.36 19.20
C TYR A 88 5.45 1.23 18.79
N VAL A 89 4.35 1.04 19.52
CA VAL A 89 3.31 0.05 19.18
C VAL A 89 2.67 0.34 17.82
N ILE A 90 2.34 1.60 17.52
CA ILE A 90 1.78 1.98 16.22
C ILE A 90 2.78 1.69 15.09
N ILE A 91 4.03 2.15 15.23
CA ILE A 91 5.07 2.04 14.20
C ILE A 91 5.39 0.57 13.91
N THR A 92 5.47 -0.27 14.94
CA THR A 92 5.71 -1.72 14.78
C THR A 92 4.49 -2.47 14.24
N GLY A 93 3.28 -2.00 14.55
CA GLY A 93 2.03 -2.57 14.02
C GLY A 93 1.74 -2.21 12.56
N MET A 94 2.19 -1.06 12.06
CA MET A 94 1.91 -0.60 10.70
C MET A 94 2.34 -1.61 9.62
N PRO A 95 3.57 -2.17 9.63
CA PRO A 95 3.97 -3.17 8.63
C PRO A 95 3.06 -4.41 8.57
N ALA A 96 2.48 -4.82 9.70
CA ALA A 96 1.56 -5.97 9.73
C ALA A 96 0.26 -5.71 8.95
N LEU A 97 -0.14 -4.44 8.80
CA LEU A 97 -1.32 -4.06 8.03
C LEU A 97 -1.08 -4.06 6.51
N GLN A 98 0.17 -4.18 6.06
CA GLN A 98 0.53 -4.12 4.65
C GLN A 98 -0.22 -5.16 3.80
N SER A 99 -0.34 -6.39 4.29
CA SER A 99 -1.06 -7.46 3.59
C SER A 99 -2.53 -7.11 3.42
N ILE A 100 -3.17 -6.57 4.46
CA ILE A 100 -4.57 -6.13 4.45
C ILE A 100 -4.77 -5.03 3.40
N PHE A 101 -3.94 -3.98 3.41
CA PHE A 101 -4.04 -2.90 2.43
C PHE A 101 -3.79 -3.40 1.00
N SER A 102 -2.82 -4.29 0.79
CA SER A 102 -2.54 -4.87 -0.52
C SER A 102 -3.74 -5.67 -1.07
N SER A 103 -4.38 -6.48 -0.22
CA SER A 103 -5.61 -7.20 -0.56
C SER A 103 -6.76 -6.25 -0.87
N LEU A 104 -6.97 -5.20 -0.07
CA LEU A 104 -8.03 -4.21 -0.30
C LEU A 104 -7.83 -3.44 -1.62
N ILE A 105 -6.60 -3.02 -1.93
CA ILE A 105 -6.25 -2.37 -3.20
C ILE A 105 -6.57 -3.31 -4.37
N THR A 106 -6.20 -4.58 -4.25
CA THR A 106 -6.46 -5.59 -5.29
C THR A 106 -7.96 -5.80 -5.50
N ILE A 107 -8.73 -5.96 -4.43
CA ILE A 107 -10.20 -6.09 -4.48
C ILE A 107 -10.83 -4.83 -5.10
N TYR A 108 -10.35 -3.64 -4.76
CA TYR A 108 -10.92 -2.39 -5.25
C TYR A 108 -10.70 -2.19 -6.76
N PHE A 109 -9.48 -2.45 -7.25
CA PHE A 109 -9.12 -2.17 -8.63
C PHE A 109 -9.36 -3.34 -9.60
N GLN A 110 -9.33 -4.60 -9.14
CA GLN A 110 -9.53 -5.77 -10.01
C GLN A 110 -10.96 -6.32 -9.89
N THR A 111 -11.76 -6.03 -10.92
CA THR A 111 -13.18 -6.43 -10.96
C THR A 111 -13.39 -7.93 -10.82
N SER A 112 -12.54 -8.76 -11.45
CA SER A 112 -12.63 -10.22 -11.36
C SER A 112 -12.34 -10.74 -9.95
N TYR A 113 -11.37 -10.13 -9.27
CA TYR A 113 -11.02 -10.49 -7.90
C TYR A 113 -12.13 -10.08 -6.93
N ARG A 114 -12.75 -8.91 -7.16
CA ARG A 114 -13.91 -8.43 -6.40
C ARG A 114 -15.11 -9.36 -6.53
N SER A 115 -15.45 -9.78 -7.75
CA SER A 115 -16.58 -10.70 -7.96
C SER A 115 -16.33 -12.04 -7.30
N PHE A 116 -15.11 -12.56 -7.38
CA PHE A 116 -14.72 -13.78 -6.68
C PHE A 116 -14.85 -13.62 -5.17
N PHE A 117 -14.29 -12.55 -4.60
CA PHE A 117 -14.37 -12.27 -3.16
C PHE A 117 -15.82 -12.14 -2.67
N LEU A 118 -16.67 -11.41 -3.39
CA LEU A 118 -18.10 -11.28 -3.05
C LEU A 118 -18.85 -12.61 -3.17
N SER A 119 -18.52 -13.46 -4.15
CA SER A 119 -19.10 -14.80 -4.25
C SER A 119 -18.74 -15.68 -3.06
N LEU A 120 -17.52 -15.52 -2.52
CA LEU A 120 -17.04 -16.25 -1.35
C LEU A 120 -17.70 -15.75 -0.05
N LEU A 121 -17.96 -14.44 0.04
CA LEU A 121 -18.59 -13.80 1.19
C LEU A 121 -20.12 -13.97 1.21
N SER A 122 -20.75 -14.13 0.04
CA SER A 122 -22.21 -14.23 -0.12
C SER A 122 -22.88 -15.29 0.76
N PRO A 123 -22.35 -16.53 0.89
CA PRO A 123 -22.90 -17.53 1.83
C PRO A 123 -22.83 -17.08 3.29
N CYS A 124 -21.71 -16.49 3.72
CA CYS A 124 -21.54 -15.98 5.09
C CYS A 124 -22.48 -14.82 5.40
N LEU A 125 -22.66 -13.89 4.46
CA LEU A 125 -23.59 -12.78 4.61
C LEU A 125 -25.06 -13.24 4.67
N ARG A 126 -25.42 -14.29 3.94
CA ARG A 126 -26.76 -14.90 3.99
C ARG A 126 -27.03 -15.67 5.29
N ALA A 127 -25.97 -16.17 5.94
CA ALA A 127 -26.06 -16.86 7.22
C ALA A 127 -26.15 -15.91 8.43
N LEU A 128 -25.85 -14.62 8.25
CA LEU A 128 -26.03 -13.62 9.30
C LEU A 128 -27.52 -13.24 9.39
N PRO A 129 -28.17 -13.39 10.56
CA PRO A 129 -29.54 -12.93 10.77
C PRO A 129 -29.52 -11.40 10.88
N ILE A 130 -29.46 -10.71 9.75
CA ILE A 130 -29.64 -9.26 9.71
C ILE A 130 -31.14 -9.02 9.89
N GLN A 131 -31.59 -8.93 11.14
CA GLN A 131 -32.90 -8.37 11.45
C GLN A 131 -32.86 -6.89 11.10
N TYR A 132 -33.47 -6.53 9.97
CA TYR A 132 -33.79 -5.14 9.68
C TYR A 132 -34.84 -4.69 10.71
N VAL A 133 -34.39 -4.11 11.82
CA VAL A 133 -35.27 -3.35 12.71
C VAL A 133 -35.63 -2.09 11.93
N MET A 134 -36.74 -2.14 11.19
CA MET A 134 -37.40 -0.92 10.75
C MET A 134 -37.93 -0.23 12.00
N SER A 135 -37.25 0.82 12.45
CA SER A 135 -37.80 1.74 13.44
C SER A 135 -38.98 2.45 12.79
N SER A 136 -40.19 2.02 13.17
CA SER A 136 -41.45 2.72 12.92
C SER A 136 -41.52 4.03 13.70
#